data_AF-A0A7Y1A9E2-F1
#
_entry.id   AF-A0A7Y1A9E2-F1
#
_cell.length_a   1.000
_cell.length_b   1.000
_cell.length_c   1.000
_cell.angle_alpha   90.00
_cell.angle_beta   90.00
_cell.angle_gamma   90.00
#
_symmetry.space_group_name_H-M   'P 1'
#
loop_
_entity.id
_entity.type
_entity.pdbx_description
1 polymer ?
#
loop_
_entity_poly.entity_id
_entity_poly.type
_entity_poly.pdbx_seq_one_letter_code
_entity_poly.pdbx_strand_id
1 'polypeptide(L)'
;MDTPNTIKKDGHLLDDLESIRQLLGDDNLQPPLLTETVNGDVQIPLLFDMVGAKPVEPLEPQPAPAPPVVEAAPAAAPAEKTPDALLLHLDNELRAAAQLIMQDVIDDFAPHIETEIKRRMDARMERLLSQYQN
;
A
#
# COMPACT_ATOMS: atom_id res chain seq x y z
N MET A 1 5.79 12.07 -42.86
CA MET A 1 4.84 11.01 -43.20
C MET A 1 4.43 10.36 -41.90
N ASP A 2 3.46 10.97 -41.24
CA ASP A 2 2.84 10.47 -40.01
C ASP A 2 2.06 9.19 -40.34
N THR A 3 2.50 8.05 -39.82
CA THR A 3 1.68 6.83 -39.83
C THR A 3 0.71 6.92 -38.66
N PRO A 4 -0.61 7.12 -38.88
CA PRO A 4 -1.55 7.17 -37.78
C PRO A 4 -1.61 5.80 -37.12
N ASN A 5 -1.35 5.79 -35.82
CA ASN A 5 -1.55 4.65 -34.94
C ASN A 5 -2.98 4.12 -35.17
N THR A 6 -3.11 3.02 -35.89
CA THR A 6 -4.37 2.29 -36.04
C THR A 6 -4.80 1.89 -34.65
N ILE A 7 -5.76 2.64 -34.10
CA ILE A 7 -6.54 2.25 -32.93
C ILE A 7 -7.09 0.86 -33.27
N LYS A 8 -6.40 -0.17 -32.77
CA LYS A 8 -6.79 -1.56 -32.97
C LYS A 8 -8.16 -1.67 -32.33
N LYS A 9 -9.17 -1.84 -33.17
CA LYS A 9 -10.59 -1.90 -32.80
C LYS A 9 -10.74 -2.82 -31.60
N ASP A 10 -11.50 -2.39 -30.60
CA ASP A 10 -11.73 -3.13 -29.34
C ASP A 10 -12.16 -4.60 -29.55
N GLY A 11 -12.78 -4.91 -30.69
CA GLY A 11 -13.12 -6.28 -31.09
C GLY A 11 -11.92 -7.22 -31.30
N HIS A 12 -10.74 -6.70 -31.71
CA HIS A 12 -9.52 -7.51 -31.82
C HIS A 12 -8.86 -7.72 -30.46
N LEU A 13 -9.02 -6.77 -29.53
CA LEU A 13 -8.46 -6.90 -28.19
C LEU A 13 -9.17 -8.03 -27.42
N LEU A 14 -10.50 -8.16 -27.57
CA LEU A 14 -11.26 -9.26 -26.99
C LEU A 14 -10.80 -10.62 -27.53
N ASP A 15 -10.57 -10.70 -28.85
CA ASP A 15 -10.06 -11.92 -29.52
C ASP A 15 -8.63 -12.25 -29.08
N ASP A 16 -7.76 -11.24 -28.97
CA ASP A 16 -6.40 -11.40 -28.43
C ASP A 16 -6.43 -11.91 -26.98
N LEU A 17 -7.34 -11.39 -26.15
CA LEU A 17 -7.49 -11.84 -24.76
C LEU A 17 -8.01 -13.29 -24.67
N GLU A 18 -8.95 -13.70 -25.53
CA GLU A 18 -9.40 -15.09 -25.61
C GLU A 18 -8.28 -16.01 -26.13
N SER A 19 -7.52 -15.57 -27.14
CA SER A 19 -6.36 -16.32 -27.64
C SER A 19 -5.28 -16.50 -26.57
N ILE A 20 -5.06 -15.49 -25.71
CA ILE A 20 -4.12 -15.59 -24.58
C ILE A 20 -4.63 -16.60 -23.56
N ARG A 21 -5.93 -16.58 -23.21
CA ARG A 21 -6.51 -17.56 -22.26
C ARG A 21 -6.42 -18.99 -22.80
N GLN A 22 -6.68 -19.18 -24.09
CA GLN A 22 -6.58 -20.48 -24.76
C GLN A 22 -5.15 -21.01 -24.79
N LEU A 23 -4.16 -20.13 -24.97
CA LEU A 23 -2.73 -20.47 -24.99
C LEU A 23 -2.21 -20.85 -23.59
N LEU A 24 -2.66 -20.14 -22.56
CA LEU A 24 -2.29 -20.41 -21.17
C LEU A 24 -3.03 -21.62 -20.59
N GLY A 25 -4.11 -22.07 -21.24
CA GLY A 25 -4.94 -23.17 -20.75
C GLY A 25 -5.81 -22.78 -19.54
N ASP A 26 -6.01 -21.48 -19.34
CA ASP A 26 -6.73 -20.90 -18.19
C ASP A 26 -8.26 -20.97 -18.36
N ASP A 27 -8.76 -21.61 -19.41
CA ASP A 27 -10.19 -21.66 -19.76
C ASP A 27 -11.06 -22.35 -18.69
N ASN A 28 -10.46 -23.24 -17.89
CA ASN A 28 -11.15 -23.99 -16.83
C ASN A 28 -10.64 -23.66 -15.43
N LEU A 29 -9.71 -22.72 -15.27
CA LEU A 29 -9.24 -22.32 -13.95
C LEU A 29 -10.28 -21.40 -13.32
N GLN A 30 -11.05 -21.94 -12.36
CA GLN A 30 -11.72 -21.08 -11.39
C GLN A 30 -10.65 -20.19 -10.73
N PRO A 31 -10.92 -18.90 -10.49
CA PRO A 31 -10.00 -18.07 -9.73
C PRO A 31 -9.73 -18.78 -8.39
N PRO A 32 -8.46 -19.03 -8.04
CA PRO A 32 -8.15 -19.75 -6.81
C PRO A 32 -8.80 -19.01 -5.64
N LEU A 33 -9.59 -19.74 -4.85
CA LEU A 33 -10.12 -19.19 -3.62
C LEU A 33 -8.93 -18.84 -2.72
N LEU A 34 -8.98 -17.67 -2.07
CA LEU A 34 -7.92 -17.14 -1.19
C LEU A 34 -7.57 -18.06 0.01
N THR A 35 -8.14 -19.26 0.08
CA THR A 35 -7.99 -20.26 1.15
C THR A 35 -7.15 -21.47 0.77
N GLU A 36 -6.82 -21.69 -0.51
CA GLU A 36 -6.18 -22.95 -0.96
C GLU A 36 -4.66 -22.88 -1.19
N THR A 37 -4.00 -21.72 -1.10
CA THR A 37 -2.54 -21.61 -1.33
C THR A 37 -1.74 -21.04 -0.15
N VAL A 38 -2.02 -21.53 1.06
CA VAL A 38 -1.03 -21.47 2.14
C VAL A 38 -0.64 -22.90 2.49
N ASN A 39 0.21 -23.49 1.66
CA ASN A 39 1.00 -24.64 2.06
C ASN A 39 1.86 -24.19 3.25
N GLY A 40 1.49 -24.62 4.46
CA GLY A 40 1.99 -24.15 5.74
C GLY A 40 3.41 -24.59 6.10
N ASP A 41 4.35 -24.59 5.15
CA ASP A 41 5.74 -25.03 5.38
C ASP A 41 6.78 -23.90 5.37
N VAL A 42 6.37 -22.64 5.20
CA VAL A 42 7.25 -21.48 5.43
C VAL A 42 6.54 -20.46 6.32
N GLN A 43 6.54 -20.72 7.63
CA GLN A 43 6.23 -19.70 8.63
C GLN A 43 7.32 -18.62 8.56
N ILE A 44 6.99 -17.48 7.95
CA ILE A 44 7.80 -16.26 8.05
C ILE A 44 7.84 -15.87 9.54
N PRO A 45 9.03 -15.76 10.18
CA PRO A 45 9.12 -15.29 11.56
C PRO A 45 8.49 -13.91 11.70
N LEU A 46 7.61 -13.75 12.69
CA LEU A 46 6.98 -12.47 12.98
C LEU A 46 8.07 -11.44 13.33
N LEU A 47 7.98 -10.25 12.74
CA LEU A 47 8.97 -9.16 12.92
C LEU A 47 9.19 -8.74 14.39
N PHE A 48 8.30 -9.16 15.30
CA PHE A 48 8.43 -8.96 16.75
C PHE A 48 9.52 -9.82 17.39
N ASP A 49 9.90 -10.95 16.79
CA ASP A 49 10.87 -11.89 17.36
C ASP A 49 12.33 -11.46 17.10
N MET A 50 12.55 -10.58 16.10
CA MET A 50 13.90 -10.13 15.70
C MET A 50 14.45 -8.99 16.59
N VAL A 51 13.62 -8.35 17.42
CA VAL A 51 13.99 -7.12 18.16
C VAL A 51 14.66 -7.42 19.50
N GLY A 52 14.75 -8.68 19.92
CA GLY A 52 15.21 -9.08 21.26
C GLY A 52 16.69 -9.47 21.41
N ALA A 53 17.45 -9.63 20.32
CA ALA A 53 18.78 -10.25 20.38
C ALA A 53 19.88 -9.41 19.71
N LYS A 54 20.23 -8.25 20.29
CA LYS A 54 21.57 -7.67 20.08
C LYS A 54 22.02 -6.82 21.28
N PRO A 55 23.03 -7.27 22.05
CA PRO A 55 23.68 -6.45 23.06
C PRO A 55 24.35 -5.21 22.44
N VAL A 56 24.16 -4.06 23.07
CA VAL A 56 24.78 -2.78 22.70
C VAL A 56 26.15 -2.71 23.37
N GLU A 57 27.23 -2.83 22.58
CA GLU A 57 28.58 -2.50 23.04
C GLU A 57 28.87 -0.99 22.80
N PRO A 58 29.44 -0.26 23.78
CA PRO A 58 29.78 1.16 23.62
C PRO A 58 30.98 1.36 22.68
N LEU A 59 30.81 2.19 21.65
CA LEU A 59 31.87 2.59 20.72
C LEU A 59 32.70 3.75 21.31
N GLU A 60 34.00 3.53 21.50
CA GLU A 60 34.99 4.58 21.77
C GLU A 60 35.17 5.52 20.54
N PRO A 61 35.59 6.80 20.72
CA PRO A 61 35.68 7.77 19.63
C PRO A 61 36.91 7.53 18.74
N GLN A 62 36.67 7.29 17.45
CA GLN A 62 37.70 7.14 16.41
C GLN A 62 38.07 8.52 15.80
N PRO A 63 39.33 8.77 15.38
CA PRO A 63 39.79 10.10 14.95
C PRO A 63 39.18 10.57 13.62
N ALA A 64 39.00 11.89 13.50
CA ALA A 64 38.33 12.59 12.40
C ALA A 64 38.90 12.31 10.99
N PRO A 65 38.05 12.21 9.96
CA PRO A 65 38.50 12.15 8.57
C PRO A 65 38.86 13.54 8.01
N ALA A 66 39.94 13.59 7.24
CA ALA A 66 40.41 14.74 6.46
C ALA A 66 39.39 15.17 5.38
N PRO A 67 39.42 16.43 4.90
CA PRO A 67 38.39 16.97 4.00
C PRO A 67 38.38 16.23 2.64
N PRO A 68 37.20 15.97 2.06
CA PRO A 68 37.11 15.37 0.74
C PRO A 68 37.64 16.34 -0.32
N VAL A 69 38.58 15.85 -1.12
CA VAL A 69 39.00 16.46 -2.38
C VAL A 69 37.77 16.58 -3.28
N VAL A 70 37.57 17.77 -3.83
CA VAL A 70 36.52 18.07 -4.82
C VAL A 70 36.85 17.30 -6.10
N GLU A 71 36.34 16.08 -6.21
CA GLU A 71 36.31 15.33 -7.45
C GLU A 71 35.11 15.81 -8.27
N ALA A 72 35.38 16.11 -9.54
CA ALA A 72 34.49 16.80 -10.45
C ALA A 72 33.10 16.16 -10.51
N ALA A 73 32.07 17.01 -10.48
CA ALA A 73 30.70 16.63 -10.76
C ALA A 73 30.66 15.80 -12.07
N PRO A 74 30.14 14.56 -12.05
CA PRO A 74 29.57 14.01 -13.25
C PRO A 74 28.37 14.91 -13.56
N ALA A 75 28.41 15.52 -14.75
CA ALA A 75 27.28 16.18 -15.34
C ALA A 75 26.01 15.38 -15.04
N ALA A 76 24.99 16.05 -14.50
CA ALA A 76 23.66 15.49 -14.34
C ALA A 76 23.18 15.05 -15.74
N ALA A 77 23.43 13.80 -16.09
CA ALA A 77 22.67 13.12 -17.10
C ALA A 77 21.22 13.23 -16.65
N PRO A 78 20.27 13.58 -17.54
CA PRO A 78 18.87 13.43 -17.19
C PRO A 78 18.72 11.96 -16.81
N ALA A 79 18.43 11.71 -15.53
CA ALA A 79 18.03 10.39 -15.10
C ALA A 79 16.80 10.08 -15.92
N GLU A 80 16.97 9.32 -17.01
CA GLU A 80 15.89 8.59 -17.64
C GLU A 80 15.30 7.80 -16.48
N LYS A 81 14.20 8.33 -15.93
CA LYS A 81 13.50 7.66 -14.84
C LYS A 81 13.17 6.31 -15.42
N THR A 82 13.87 5.28 -14.97
CA THR A 82 13.62 3.92 -15.43
C THR A 82 12.12 3.68 -15.22
N PRO A 83 11.47 2.92 -16.12
CA PRO A 83 10.04 2.65 -15.99
C PRO A 83 9.64 2.26 -14.56
N ASP A 84 10.50 1.48 -13.87
CA ASP A 84 10.34 1.08 -12.48
C ASP A 84 10.32 2.26 -11.48
N ALA A 85 11.18 3.26 -11.64
CA ALA A 85 11.19 4.44 -10.76
C ALA A 85 9.93 5.29 -10.93
N LEU A 86 9.43 5.42 -12.16
CA LEU A 86 8.15 6.11 -12.44
C LEU A 86 6.97 5.38 -11.81
N LEU A 87 6.93 4.05 -11.91
CA LEU A 87 5.88 3.24 -11.31
C LEU A 87 5.88 3.35 -9.78
N LEU A 88 7.06 3.33 -9.15
CA LEU A 88 7.18 3.49 -7.71
C LEU A 88 6.72 4.87 -7.23
N HIS A 89 7.04 5.93 -7.97
CA HIS A 89 6.54 7.28 -7.66
C HIS A 89 5.02 7.36 -7.79
N LEU A 90 4.45 6.78 -8.85
CA LEU A 90 3.00 6.71 -9.05
C LEU A 90 2.29 5.96 -7.91
N ASP A 91 2.83 4.82 -7.46
CA ASP A 91 2.26 4.05 -6.34
C ASP A 91 2.27 4.88 -5.04
N ASN A 92 3.36 5.61 -4.78
CA ASN A 92 3.46 6.46 -3.61
C ASN A 92 2.44 7.61 -3.66
N GLU A 93 2.29 8.25 -4.82
CA GLU A 93 1.29 9.30 -5.04
C GLU A 93 -0.13 8.77 -4.88
N LEU A 94 -0.43 7.59 -5.43
CA LEU A 94 -1.73 6.95 -5.30
C LEU A 94 -2.05 6.60 -3.85
N ARG A 95 -1.08 6.05 -3.11
CA ARG A 95 -1.24 5.74 -1.68
C ARG A 95 -1.44 7.01 -0.85
N ALA A 96 -0.68 8.07 -1.13
CA ALA A 96 -0.83 9.36 -0.45
C ALA A 96 -2.21 9.98 -0.74
N ALA A 97 -2.67 9.96 -1.99
CA ALA A 97 -3.99 10.45 -2.37
C ALA A 97 -5.12 9.66 -1.68
N ALA A 98 -5.00 8.33 -1.62
CA ALA A 98 -5.97 7.50 -0.89
C ALA A 98 -6.02 7.84 0.60
N GLN A 99 -4.89 8.14 1.24
CA GLN A 99 -4.84 8.57 2.64
C GLN A 99 -5.54 9.92 2.84
N LEU A 100 -5.34 10.89 1.93
CA LEU A 100 -6.03 12.17 1.99
C LEU A 100 -7.55 12.00 1.86
N ILE A 101 -8.01 11.18 0.92
CA ILE A 101 -9.45 10.88 0.76
C ILE A 101 -10.01 10.26 2.05
N MET A 102 -9.29 9.31 2.66
CA MET A 102 -9.73 8.74 3.94
C MET A 102 -9.78 9.78 5.06
N GLN A 103 -8.85 10.72 5.09
CA GLN A 103 -8.85 11.79 6.10
C GLN A 103 -10.05 12.73 5.92
N ASP A 104 -10.37 13.12 4.68
CA ASP A 104 -11.54 13.95 4.40
C ASP A 104 -12.83 13.27 4.86
N VAL A 105 -12.98 11.96 4.58
CA VAL A 105 -14.11 11.16 5.07
C VAL A 105 -14.11 11.09 6.60
N ILE A 106 -12.96 10.92 7.25
CA ILE A 106 -12.87 10.91 8.71
C ILE A 106 -13.32 12.26 9.28
N ASP A 107 -12.85 13.37 8.72
CA ASP A 107 -13.14 14.72 9.21
C ASP A 107 -14.62 15.06 9.08
N ASP A 108 -15.27 14.63 7.99
CA ASP A 108 -16.71 14.79 7.78
C ASP A 108 -17.55 13.98 8.78
N PHE A 109 -17.14 12.75 9.08
CA PHE A 109 -17.95 11.82 9.88
C PHE A 109 -17.61 11.82 11.38
N ALA A 110 -16.40 12.21 11.79
CA ALA A 110 -15.99 12.26 13.20
C ALA A 110 -16.99 13.01 14.11
N PRO A 111 -17.42 14.25 13.80
CA PRO A 111 -18.36 14.97 14.67
C PRO A 111 -19.74 14.30 14.74
N HIS A 112 -20.18 13.66 13.64
CA HIS A 112 -21.44 12.93 13.61
C HIS A 112 -21.37 11.66 14.48
N ILE A 113 -20.29 10.89 14.36
CA ILE A 113 -20.05 9.70 15.17
C ILE A 113 -20.01 10.06 16.66
N GLU A 114 -19.31 11.14 17.03
CA GLU A 114 -19.27 11.60 18.42
C GLU A 114 -20.65 11.94 18.97
N THR A 115 -21.46 12.67 18.19
CA THR A 115 -22.81 13.07 18.58
C THR A 115 -23.70 11.84 18.77
N GLU A 116 -23.61 10.88 17.85
CA GLU A 116 -24.36 9.63 17.90
C GLU A 116 -23.97 8.77 19.12
N ILE A 117 -22.67 8.64 19.40
CA ILE A 117 -22.17 7.91 20.56
C ILE A 117 -22.70 8.53 21.84
N LYS A 118 -22.59 9.86 21.99
CA LYS A 118 -23.11 10.59 23.17
C LYS A 118 -24.61 10.32 23.34
N ARG A 119 -25.42 10.51 22.28
CA ARG A 119 -26.87 10.26 22.34
C ARG A 119 -27.20 8.83 22.78
N ARG A 120 -26.49 7.83 22.26
CA ARG A 120 -26.72 6.42 22.62
C ARG A 120 -26.30 6.10 24.05
N MET A 121 -25.19 6.69 24.52
CA MET A 121 -24.74 6.52 25.90
C MET A 121 -25.73 7.15 26.88
N ASP A 122 -26.21 8.36 26.60
CA ASP A 122 -27.19 9.04 27.46
C ASP A 122 -28.49 8.24 27.54
N ALA A 123 -29.05 7.83 26.41
CA ALA A 123 -30.27 7.00 26.37
C ALA A 123 -30.09 5.65 27.08
N ARG A 124 -28.90 5.05 26.99
CA ARG A 124 -28.57 3.80 27.70
C ARG A 124 -28.47 4.05 29.21
N MET A 125 -27.85 5.14 29.62
CA MET A 125 -27.72 5.52 31.03
C MET A 125 -29.10 5.78 31.65
N GLU A 126 -29.94 6.55 30.99
CA GLU A 126 -31.32 6.81 31.42
C GLU A 126 -32.10 5.51 31.61
N ARG A 127 -32.04 4.59 30.63
CA ARG A 127 -32.68 3.28 30.72
C ARG A 127 -32.18 2.47 31.93
N LEU A 128 -30.87 2.48 32.21
CA LEU A 128 -30.32 1.78 33.37
C LEU A 128 -30.82 2.41 34.67
N LEU A 129 -30.82 3.74 34.79
CA LEU A 129 -31.32 4.43 35.99
C LEU A 129 -32.81 4.14 36.23
N SER A 130 -33.64 4.12 35.19
CA SER A 130 -35.05 3.75 35.32
C SER A 130 -35.25 2.30 35.79
N GLN A 131 -34.35 1.38 35.45
CA GLN A 131 -34.40 0.00 35.95
C GLN A 131 -34.07 -0.11 37.44
N TYR A 132 -33.26 0.81 37.99
CA TYR A 132 -32.91 0.82 39.42
C TYR A 132 -33.93 1.56 40.29
N GLN A 133 -34.74 2.47 39.71
CA GLN A 133 -35.75 3.24 40.44
C GLN A 133 -37.15 2.58 40.46
N ASN A 134 -37.34 1.51 39.67
CA ASN A 134 -38.51 0.64 39.72
C ASN A 134 -38.23 -0.60 40.57
#